data_AF-A0A0C9XLR9-F1
#
_entry.id   AF-A0A0C9XLR9-F1
#
_cell.length_a   1.000
_cell.length_b   1.000
_cell.length_c   1.000
_cell.angle_alpha   90.00
_cell.angle_beta   90.00
_cell.angle_gamma   90.00
#
_symmetry.space_group_name_H-M   'P 1'
#
loop_
_entity.id
_entity.type
_entity.pdbx_description
1 polymer ?
#
loop_
_entity_poly.entity_id
_entity_poly.type
_entity_poly.pdbx_seq_one_letter_code
_entity_poly.pdbx_strand_id
1 'polypeptide(L)'
;METYTTELRGKLSQREALSIYNQVNHLPPARFAARRLRLPCIVFSVKRLSIQERRNGDEMVYRAWVGPKTVDFTTADSLPLRQPQRLVFAHPWISYIRGPSDEYAWGSDSESVVDFDSNSEHDTGSDEVMPPSPLDDGSEPHVDYYTRALQTIARLGQPFNALLLVRQPNRHYTRVATENEVIVPGLGTDITSRDIRATVLEIL
;
A
#
# COMPACT_ATOMS: atom_id res chain seq x y z
N MET A 1 13.73 -8.18 0.88
CA MET A 1 12.69 -7.49 1.69
C MET A 1 13.22 -7.19 3.09
N GLU A 2 13.84 -8.16 3.76
CA GLU A 2 14.43 -7.98 5.11
C GLU A 2 15.42 -6.82 5.23
N THR A 3 16.32 -6.63 4.24
CA THR A 3 17.27 -5.50 4.23
C THR A 3 16.59 -4.14 4.31
N TYR A 4 15.50 -3.95 3.57
CA TYR A 4 14.70 -2.71 3.61
C TYR A 4 14.01 -2.53 4.96
N THR A 5 13.45 -3.59 5.52
CA THR A 5 12.79 -3.57 6.83
C THR A 5 13.76 -3.16 7.94
N THR A 6 14.98 -3.71 7.94
CA THR A 6 16.03 -3.39 8.92
C THR A 6 16.49 -1.94 8.80
N GLU A 7 16.69 -1.45 7.57
CA GLU A 7 17.08 -0.06 7.36
C GLU A 7 15.96 0.92 7.75
N LEU A 8 14.71 0.62 7.37
CA LEU A 8 13.55 1.43 7.78
C LEU A 8 13.36 1.44 9.29
N ARG A 9 13.69 0.36 9.99
CA ARG A 9 13.66 0.31 11.46
C ARG A 9 14.61 1.34 12.10
N GLY A 10 15.73 1.64 11.46
CA GLY A 10 16.65 2.69 11.90
C GLY A 10 16.20 4.12 11.55
N LYS A 11 15.28 4.28 10.59
CA LYS A 11 14.84 5.60 10.07
C LYS A 11 13.45 6.03 10.55
N LEU A 12 12.52 5.09 10.69
CA LEU A 12 11.13 5.35 11.05
C LEU A 12 10.83 4.87 12.46
N SER A 13 10.32 5.78 13.29
CA SER A 13 9.80 5.41 14.60
C SER A 13 8.62 4.44 14.45
N GLN A 14 8.39 3.63 15.48
CA GLN A 14 7.24 2.73 15.54
C GLN A 14 5.91 3.47 15.31
N ARG A 15 5.77 4.66 15.92
CA ARG A 15 4.59 5.50 15.77
C ARG A 15 4.36 5.94 14.33
N GLU A 16 5.40 6.35 13.61
CA GLU A 16 5.30 6.78 12.22
C GLU A 16 4.95 5.61 11.29
N ALA A 17 5.64 4.48 11.45
CA ALA A 17 5.39 3.29 10.65
C ALA A 17 3.94 2.80 10.83
N LEU A 18 3.46 2.70 12.06
CA LEU A 18 2.08 2.33 12.36
C LEU A 18 1.08 3.37 11.83
N SER A 19 1.40 4.66 11.91
CA SER A 19 0.53 5.70 11.35
C SER A 19 0.35 5.55 9.84
N ILE A 20 1.44 5.34 9.10
CA ILE A 20 1.39 5.09 7.65
C ILE A 20 0.60 3.81 7.36
N TYR A 21 0.94 2.71 8.05
CA TYR A 21 0.27 1.42 7.88
C TYR A 21 -1.24 1.52 8.12
N ASN A 22 -1.66 2.20 9.18
CA ASN A 22 -3.06 2.41 9.48
C ASN A 22 -3.74 3.25 8.40
N GLN A 23 -3.14 4.36 7.95
CA GLN A 23 -3.71 5.16 6.86
C GLN A 23 -3.96 4.34 5.59
N VAL A 24 -3.02 3.46 5.26
CA VAL A 24 -3.07 2.61 4.08
C VAL A 24 -4.12 1.49 4.23
N ASN A 25 -4.24 0.85 5.40
CA ASN A 25 -5.22 -0.22 5.62
C ASN A 25 -6.66 0.26 5.78
N HIS A 26 -6.88 1.51 6.18
CA HIS A 26 -8.22 2.08 6.28
C HIS A 26 -8.74 2.61 4.93
N LEU A 27 -7.99 2.43 3.84
CA LEU A 27 -8.48 2.78 2.52
C LEU A 27 -9.63 1.84 2.10
N PRO A 28 -10.75 2.37 1.57
CA PRO A 28 -11.83 1.55 1.08
C PRO A 28 -11.40 0.77 -0.17
N PRO A 29 -12.09 -0.34 -0.49
CA PRO A 29 -11.79 -1.12 -1.69
C PRO A 29 -12.00 -0.30 -2.96
N ALA A 30 -11.29 -0.70 -4.03
CA ALA A 30 -11.51 -0.16 -5.36
C ALA A 30 -12.96 -0.40 -5.80
N ARG A 31 -13.60 0.63 -6.36
CA ARG A 31 -14.97 0.51 -6.87
C ARG A 31 -15.22 1.46 -8.02
N PHE A 32 -16.14 1.07 -8.88
CA PHE A 32 -16.66 1.94 -9.93
C PHE A 32 -17.98 2.56 -9.48
N ALA A 33 -18.10 3.88 -9.52
CA ALA A 33 -19.31 4.59 -9.13
C ALA A 33 -19.51 5.84 -9.99
N ALA A 34 -20.75 6.11 -10.41
CA ALA A 34 -21.08 7.30 -11.22
C ALA A 34 -20.19 7.48 -12.47
N ARG A 35 -19.85 6.38 -13.17
CA ARG A 35 -18.95 6.35 -14.34
C ARG A 35 -17.50 6.78 -14.03
N ARG A 36 -17.06 6.64 -12.79
CA ARG A 36 -15.71 6.96 -12.34
C ARG A 36 -15.10 5.80 -11.59
N LEU A 37 -13.81 5.58 -11.82
CA LEU A 37 -13.03 4.64 -11.02
C LEU A 37 -12.59 5.34 -9.73
N ARG A 38 -13.03 4.80 -8.58
CA ARG A 38 -12.53 5.18 -7.26
C ARG A 38 -11.47 4.17 -6.85
N LEU A 39 -10.23 4.59 -6.91
CA LEU A 39 -9.08 3.71 -6.70
C LEU A 39 -8.36 4.11 -5.40
N PRO A 40 -8.28 3.24 -4.38
CA PRO A 40 -7.37 3.44 -3.26
C PRO A 40 -5.95 3.45 -3.81
N CYS A 41 -5.20 4.50 -3.52
CA CYS A 41 -3.85 4.69 -4.00
C CYS A 41 -2.95 5.22 -2.90
N ILE A 42 -1.67 4.89 -3.02
CA ILE A 42 -0.59 5.61 -2.38
C ILE A 42 -0.04 6.60 -3.39
N VAL A 43 -0.06 7.87 -3.04
CA VAL A 43 0.20 8.97 -3.95
C VAL A 43 1.49 9.66 -3.56
N PHE A 44 2.36 9.83 -4.53
CA PHE A 44 3.63 10.50 -4.41
C PHE A 44 3.64 11.76 -5.27
N SER A 45 3.86 12.91 -4.63
CA SER A 45 3.81 14.20 -5.32
C SER A 45 5.09 14.43 -6.12
N VAL A 46 4.94 14.72 -7.41
CA VAL A 46 6.06 15.08 -8.29
C VAL A 46 6.24 16.59 -8.26
N LYS A 47 7.34 17.05 -7.66
CA LYS A 47 7.66 18.49 -7.53
C LYS A 47 8.17 19.10 -8.83
N ARG A 48 8.96 18.33 -9.58
CA ARG A 48 9.58 18.74 -10.83
C ARG A 48 9.66 17.53 -11.75
N LEU A 49 9.63 17.79 -13.05
CA LEU A 49 9.82 16.80 -14.10
C LEU A 49 10.74 17.41 -15.17
N SER A 50 11.71 16.65 -15.64
CA SER A 50 12.59 17.05 -16.75
C SER A 50 12.82 15.88 -17.70
N ILE A 51 13.04 16.19 -18.98
CA ILE A 51 13.53 15.21 -19.94
C ILE A 51 15.02 15.01 -19.66
N GLN A 52 15.45 13.76 -19.55
CA GLN A 52 16.86 13.44 -19.40
C GLN A 52 17.46 13.09 -20.75
N GLU A 53 16.85 12.15 -21.46
CA GLU A 53 17.39 11.59 -22.69
C GLU A 53 16.27 10.98 -23.54
N ARG A 54 16.45 10.98 -24.86
CA ARG A 54 15.66 10.16 -25.77
C ARG A 54 16.40 8.85 -25.99
N ARG A 55 15.82 7.73 -25.59
CA ARG A 55 16.44 6.42 -25.81
C ARG A 55 16.28 6.03 -27.28
N ASN A 56 17.10 5.10 -27.79
CA ASN A 56 16.93 4.57 -29.15
C ASN A 56 15.50 4.05 -29.34
N GLY A 57 14.71 4.73 -30.17
CA GLY A 57 13.27 4.49 -30.38
C GLY A 57 12.41 5.74 -30.06
N ASP A 58 11.13 5.49 -29.78
CA ASP A 58 10.15 6.52 -29.36
C ASP A 58 10.04 6.67 -27.83
N GLU A 59 10.78 5.88 -27.05
CA GLU A 59 10.79 5.99 -25.59
C GLU A 59 11.61 7.20 -25.11
N MET A 60 11.01 7.98 -24.22
CA MET A 60 11.62 9.12 -23.55
C MET A 60 11.92 8.78 -22.10
N VAL A 61 13.13 9.11 -21.63
CA VAL A 61 13.51 8.99 -20.22
C VAL A 61 13.22 10.31 -19.53
N TYR A 62 12.35 10.28 -18.53
CA TYR A 62 12.02 11.42 -17.69
C TYR A 62 12.59 11.23 -16.30
N ARG A 63 12.97 12.37 -15.72
CA ARG A 63 13.45 12.48 -14.34
C ARG A 63 12.45 13.26 -13.52
N ALA A 64 11.89 12.63 -12.51
CA ALA A 64 10.94 13.20 -11.56
C ALA A 64 11.58 13.42 -10.19
N TRP A 65 11.18 14.49 -9.51
CA TRP A 65 11.55 14.76 -8.12
C TRP A 65 10.37 14.46 -7.20
N VAL A 66 10.53 13.43 -6.36
CA VAL A 66 9.52 12.94 -5.43
C VAL A 66 10.07 13.09 -4.01
N GLY A 67 9.56 14.07 -3.27
CA GLY A 67 10.10 14.37 -1.94
C GLY A 67 11.56 14.85 -2.01
N PRO A 68 12.51 14.20 -1.31
CA PRO A 68 13.95 14.43 -1.44
C PRO A 68 14.61 13.59 -2.55
N LYS A 69 13.90 12.61 -3.13
CA LYS A 69 14.45 11.65 -4.08
C LYS A 69 14.21 12.04 -5.52
N THR A 70 15.15 11.67 -6.37
CA THR A 70 15.01 11.74 -7.83
C THR A 70 14.78 10.35 -8.39
N VAL A 71 13.82 10.24 -9.29
CA VAL A 71 13.38 8.98 -9.88
C VAL A 71 13.36 9.12 -11.39
N ASP A 72 14.05 8.22 -12.08
CA ASP A 72 14.03 8.14 -13.53
C ASP A 72 12.99 7.09 -13.94
N PHE A 73 12.19 7.41 -14.95
CA PHE A 73 11.20 6.50 -15.53
C PHE A 73 11.10 6.71 -17.04
N THR A 74 10.68 5.66 -17.74
CA THR A 74 10.49 5.67 -19.18
C THR A 74 9.02 5.79 -19.51
N THR A 75 8.70 6.52 -20.58
CA THR A 75 7.38 6.48 -21.20
C THR A 75 7.45 6.68 -22.70
N ALA A 76 6.57 6.01 -23.45
CA ALA A 76 6.42 6.22 -24.88
C ALA A 76 5.77 7.58 -25.22
N ASP A 77 5.09 8.22 -24.25
CA ASP A 77 4.38 9.47 -24.48
C ASP A 77 5.25 10.71 -24.27
N SER A 78 4.98 11.72 -25.09
CA SER A 78 5.51 13.07 -24.85
C SER A 78 4.71 13.75 -23.74
N LEU A 79 5.27 13.80 -22.53
CA LEU A 79 4.63 14.45 -21.39
C LEU A 79 4.61 15.98 -21.57
N PRO A 80 3.49 16.64 -21.28
CA PRO A 80 3.36 18.08 -21.45
C PRO A 80 4.12 18.86 -20.35
N LEU A 81 5.41 19.12 -20.54
CA LEU A 81 6.26 19.85 -19.58
C LEU A 81 6.08 21.38 -19.56
N ARG A 82 5.25 21.92 -20.46
CA ARG A 82 5.20 23.36 -20.74
C ARG A 82 4.45 24.20 -19.71
N GLN A 83 3.75 23.59 -18.75
CA GLN A 83 3.00 24.30 -17.71
C GLN A 83 3.26 23.69 -16.32
N PRO A 84 3.15 24.47 -15.24
CA PRO A 84 3.22 23.95 -13.87
C PRO A 84 2.04 22.99 -13.62
N GLN A 85 2.26 21.70 -13.85
CA GLN A 85 1.25 20.68 -13.62
C GLN A 85 1.47 20.01 -12.27
N ARG A 86 0.38 19.75 -11.56
CA ARG A 86 0.39 19.00 -10.30
C ARG A 86 0.39 17.51 -10.63
N LEU A 87 1.55 17.03 -11.06
CA LEU A 87 1.80 15.63 -11.38
C LEU A 87 1.93 14.80 -10.10
N VAL A 88 1.42 13.59 -10.14
CA VAL A 88 1.57 12.60 -9.08
C VAL A 88 1.82 11.22 -9.67
N PHE A 89 2.66 10.43 -9.00
CA PHE A 89 2.65 8.98 -9.17
C PHE A 89 1.61 8.41 -8.22
N ALA A 90 0.71 7.60 -8.74
CA ALA A 90 -0.26 6.87 -7.95
C ALA A 90 0.01 5.37 -8.07
N HIS A 91 0.34 4.75 -6.95
CA HIS A 91 0.45 3.31 -6.84
C HIS A 91 -0.86 2.74 -6.29
N PRO A 92 -1.64 1.97 -7.08
CA PRO A 92 -2.90 1.41 -6.62
C PRO A 92 -2.69 0.48 -5.42
N TRP A 93 -3.42 0.73 -4.34
CA TRP A 93 -3.36 -0.06 -3.11
C TRP A 93 -4.55 -1.03 -3.05
N ILE A 94 -4.40 -2.15 -3.73
CA ILE A 94 -5.43 -3.18 -3.90
C ILE A 94 -4.90 -4.54 -3.50
N SER A 95 -5.79 -5.41 -3.02
CA SER A 95 -5.46 -6.69 -2.38
C SER A 95 -4.58 -7.60 -3.24
N TYR A 96 -4.75 -7.59 -4.57
CA TYR A 96 -3.91 -8.38 -5.47
C TYR A 96 -2.48 -7.83 -5.66
N ILE A 97 -2.26 -6.52 -5.45
CA ILE A 97 -0.93 -5.88 -5.44
C ILE A 97 -0.27 -6.02 -4.07
N ARG A 98 -1.05 -6.32 -3.02
CA ARG A 98 -0.59 -6.53 -1.64
C ARG A 98 0.33 -7.76 -1.49
N GLY A 99 0.56 -8.55 -2.55
CA GLY A 99 1.07 -9.92 -2.44
C GLY A 99 0.02 -10.81 -1.75
N PRO A 100 0.27 -12.13 -1.56
CA PRO A 100 -0.62 -12.93 -0.73
C PRO A 100 -0.79 -12.22 0.62
N SER A 101 -2.00 -11.73 0.87
CA SER A 101 -2.43 -11.52 2.23
C SER A 101 -2.40 -12.89 2.88
N ASP A 102 -1.79 -13.01 4.05
CA ASP A 102 -2.16 -14.07 5.00
C ASP A 102 -3.63 -13.82 5.39
N GLU A 103 -4.54 -14.13 4.47
CA GLU A 103 -5.98 -13.88 4.52
C GLU A 103 -6.69 -14.86 5.47
N TYR A 104 -5.91 -15.57 6.30
CA TYR A 104 -6.40 -16.49 7.32
C TYR A 104 -6.21 -16.01 8.75
N ALA A 105 -5.78 -14.76 8.98
CA ALA A 105 -5.57 -14.21 10.33
C ALA A 105 -6.54 -13.09 10.72
N TRP A 106 -7.78 -13.13 10.25
CA TRP A 106 -8.87 -12.36 10.85
C TRP A 106 -9.83 -13.34 11.47
N GLY A 107 -9.56 -13.71 12.72
CA GLY A 107 -10.58 -14.27 13.59
C GLY A 107 -11.71 -13.26 13.68
N SER A 108 -12.81 -13.56 12.99
CA SER A 108 -14.13 -13.24 13.52
C SER A 108 -14.21 -13.75 14.96
N ASP A 109 -14.86 -12.95 15.79
CA ASP A 109 -15.46 -13.25 17.09
C ASP A 109 -14.97 -12.27 18.15
N SER A 110 -15.84 -11.69 18.96
CA SER A 110 -17.29 -11.74 18.99
C SER A 110 -17.67 -10.57 19.89
N GLU A 111 -18.64 -9.77 19.50
CA GLU A 111 -19.30 -8.87 20.44
C GLU A 111 -20.04 -9.77 21.45
N SER A 112 -19.38 -10.12 22.56
CA SER A 112 -20.02 -10.84 23.65
C SER A 112 -20.95 -9.87 24.37
N VAL A 113 -22.19 -9.78 23.88
CA VAL A 113 -23.31 -9.31 24.69
C VAL A 113 -23.47 -10.30 25.83
N VAL A 114 -23.24 -9.82 27.04
CA VAL A 114 -23.49 -10.55 28.27
C VAL A 114 -25.00 -10.70 28.45
N ASP A 115 -25.54 -11.86 28.11
CA ASP A 115 -26.84 -12.29 28.61
C ASP A 115 -26.61 -13.28 29.76
N PHE A 116 -26.68 -12.74 30.98
CA PHE A 116 -26.92 -13.49 32.18
C PHE A 116 -28.31 -14.12 32.07
N ASP A 117 -28.42 -15.45 32.07
CA ASP A 117 -29.31 -16.12 33.02
C ASP A 117 -29.20 -17.66 33.08
N SER A 118 -29.19 -18.12 34.34
CA SER A 118 -29.84 -19.34 34.87
C SER A 118 -29.23 -20.74 34.67
N ASN A 119 -28.49 -21.14 35.71
CA ASN A 119 -28.61 -22.36 36.53
C ASN A 119 -28.94 -23.73 35.89
N SER A 120 -28.06 -24.72 36.11
CA SER A 120 -28.45 -26.08 36.52
C SER A 120 -27.23 -26.88 36.98
N GLU A 121 -27.20 -27.26 38.24
CA GLU A 121 -26.29 -28.24 38.84
C GLU A 121 -26.58 -29.64 38.28
N HIS A 122 -25.56 -30.47 38.02
CA HIS A 122 -25.56 -31.90 38.34
C HIS A 122 -24.17 -32.52 38.14
N ASP A 123 -23.77 -33.25 39.18
CA ASP A 123 -22.54 -34.01 39.39
C ASP A 123 -22.77 -35.48 38.96
N THR A 124 -21.85 -36.09 38.20
CA THR A 124 -21.34 -37.48 38.33
C THR A 124 -20.63 -37.95 37.05
N GLY A 125 -19.49 -38.63 37.24
CA GLY A 125 -18.51 -38.92 36.18
C GLY A 125 -18.85 -40.04 35.20
N SER A 126 -18.09 -40.06 34.11
CA SER A 126 -17.84 -41.24 33.30
C SER A 126 -16.50 -41.08 32.58
N ASP A 127 -15.67 -42.11 32.73
CA ASP A 127 -14.42 -42.35 32.02
C ASP A 127 -14.71 -42.44 30.51
N GLU A 128 -14.25 -41.47 29.73
CA GLU A 128 -14.40 -41.47 28.27
C GLU A 128 -13.09 -40.99 27.61
N VAL A 129 -12.36 -42.00 27.10
CA VAL A 129 -11.36 -42.01 26.04
C VAL A 129 -10.88 -40.63 25.55
N MET A 130 -9.65 -40.32 25.91
CA MET A 130 -8.85 -39.20 25.42
C MET A 130 -8.91 -39.08 23.88
N PRO A 131 -9.42 -37.97 23.30
CA PRO A 131 -9.16 -37.69 21.91
C PRO A 131 -7.67 -37.33 21.77
N PRO A 132 -6.98 -37.74 20.69
CA PRO A 132 -5.60 -37.34 20.49
C PRO A 132 -5.55 -35.82 20.37
N SER A 133 -4.82 -35.19 21.30
CA SER A 133 -4.54 -33.76 21.26
C SER A 133 -3.84 -33.41 19.94
N PRO A 134 -4.38 -32.52 19.11
CA PRO A 134 -3.59 -31.89 18.07
C PRO A 134 -2.83 -30.73 18.73
N LEU A 135 -1.78 -31.06 19.50
CA LEU A 135 -0.77 -30.06 19.86
C LEU A 135 0.36 -30.13 18.83
N ASP A 136 -0.01 -29.89 17.58
CA ASP A 136 0.91 -29.21 16.68
C ASP A 136 0.80 -27.73 17.07
N ASP A 137 1.53 -27.33 18.12
CA ASP A 137 1.78 -25.93 18.43
C ASP A 137 2.75 -25.38 17.37
N GLY A 138 2.26 -25.39 16.13
CA GLY A 138 2.69 -24.48 15.09
C GLY A 138 2.18 -23.11 15.48
N SER A 139 2.79 -22.51 16.51
CA SER A 139 2.74 -21.08 16.72
C SER A 139 3.21 -20.45 15.41
N GLU A 140 2.25 -20.10 14.55
CA GLU A 140 2.51 -19.34 13.35
C GLU A 140 3.32 -18.13 13.77
N PRO A 141 4.38 -17.76 13.02
CA PRO A 141 5.24 -16.66 13.40
C PRO A 141 4.38 -15.40 13.52
N HIS A 142 4.06 -15.01 14.76
CA HIS A 142 3.26 -13.83 15.05
C HIS A 142 4.09 -12.61 14.65
N VAL A 143 3.90 -12.13 13.42
CA VAL A 143 4.60 -10.95 12.92
C VAL A 143 4.06 -9.75 13.68
N ASP A 144 4.88 -9.20 14.57
CA ASP A 144 4.60 -7.97 15.29
C ASP A 144 4.11 -6.86 14.35
N TYR A 145 3.12 -6.07 14.80
CA TYR A 145 2.48 -5.01 14.03
C TYR A 145 3.47 -3.99 13.47
N TYR A 146 4.53 -3.67 14.20
CA TYR A 146 5.57 -2.77 13.71
C TYR A 146 6.36 -3.42 12.57
N THR A 147 6.72 -4.70 12.70
CA THR A 147 7.37 -5.46 11.61
C THR A 147 6.48 -5.52 10.36
N ARG A 148 5.18 -5.77 10.51
CA ARG A 148 4.21 -5.76 9.40
C ARG A 148 4.07 -4.37 8.74
N ALA A 149 4.08 -3.32 9.56
CA ALA A 149 4.07 -1.94 9.07
C ALA A 149 5.33 -1.61 8.26
N LEU A 150 6.50 -1.99 8.77
CA LEU A 150 7.77 -1.81 8.06
C LEU A 150 7.82 -2.62 6.75
N GLN A 151 7.31 -3.86 6.73
CA GLN A 151 7.21 -4.65 5.49
C GLN A 151 6.30 -3.98 4.45
N THR A 152 5.14 -3.46 4.89
CA THR A 152 4.24 -2.69 4.03
C THR A 152 4.95 -1.48 3.42
N ILE A 153 5.71 -0.73 4.22
CA ILE A 153 6.44 0.45 3.75
C ILE A 153 7.62 0.05 2.86
N ALA A 154 8.33 -1.04 3.19
CA ALA A 154 9.43 -1.58 2.41
C ALA A 154 9.00 -1.92 0.98
N ARG A 155 7.78 -2.45 0.80
CA ARG A 155 7.19 -2.70 -0.52
C ARG A 155 7.01 -1.42 -1.35
N LEU A 156 6.73 -0.28 -0.72
CA LEU A 156 6.68 1.03 -1.40
C LEU A 156 8.08 1.52 -1.81
N GLY A 157 9.11 1.02 -1.13
CA GLY A 157 10.50 1.28 -1.46
C GLY A 157 11.02 0.48 -2.66
N GLN A 158 10.35 -0.61 -3.02
CA GLN A 158 10.69 -1.46 -4.17
C GLN A 158 10.16 -0.86 -5.48
N PRO A 159 10.65 -1.33 -6.65
CA PRO A 159 10.05 -0.96 -7.92
C PRO A 159 8.56 -1.29 -7.95
N PHE A 160 7.76 -0.35 -8.45
CA PHE A 160 6.31 -0.52 -8.53
C PHE A 160 5.72 0.08 -9.79
N ASN A 161 4.60 -0.51 -10.21
CA ASN A 161 3.78 0.01 -11.30
C ASN A 161 2.99 1.22 -10.79
N ALA A 162 3.14 2.34 -11.48
CA ALA A 162 2.51 3.59 -11.14
C ALA A 162 1.65 4.10 -12.29
N LEU A 163 0.53 4.73 -11.93
CA LEU A 163 -0.20 5.62 -12.81
C LEU A 163 0.42 7.01 -12.70
N LEU A 164 0.84 7.57 -13.82
CA LEU A 164 1.22 8.98 -13.88
C LEU A 164 -0.02 9.83 -14.15
N LEU A 165 -0.41 10.63 -13.15
CA LEU A 165 -1.64 11.39 -13.16
C LEU A 165 -1.38 12.88 -13.00
N VAL A 166 -2.19 13.70 -13.67
CA VAL A 166 -2.30 15.13 -13.44
C VAL A 166 -3.52 15.42 -12.59
N ARG A 167 -3.34 16.17 -11.52
CA ARG A 167 -4.44 16.71 -10.72
C ARG A 167 -5.06 17.92 -11.43
N GLN A 168 -6.31 17.79 -11.83
CA GLN A 168 -7.10 18.85 -12.43
C GLN A 168 -7.62 19.86 -11.40
N PRO A 169 -8.02 21.08 -11.82
CA PRO A 169 -8.61 22.10 -10.93
C PRO A 169 -9.86 21.63 -10.16
N ASN A 170 -10.67 20.77 -10.78
CA ASN A 170 -11.87 20.16 -10.20
C ASN A 170 -11.57 19.03 -9.19
N ARG A 171 -10.30 18.84 -8.81
CA ARG A 171 -9.80 17.77 -7.92
C ARG A 171 -9.85 16.35 -8.50
N HIS A 172 -10.16 16.19 -9.79
CA HIS A 172 -10.09 14.89 -10.44
C HIS A 172 -8.67 14.62 -10.95
N TYR A 173 -8.39 13.36 -11.25
CA TYR A 173 -7.11 12.96 -11.81
C TYR A 173 -7.31 12.44 -13.22
N THR A 174 -6.46 12.90 -14.13
CA THR A 174 -6.42 12.40 -15.51
C THR A 174 -5.06 11.81 -15.76
N ARG A 175 -5.08 10.67 -16.42
CA ARG A 175 -3.87 9.96 -16.81
C ARG A 175 -3.18 10.69 -17.96
N VAL A 176 -1.85 10.81 -17.88
CA VAL A 176 -1.05 11.51 -18.91
C VAL A 176 -0.15 10.60 -19.72
N ALA A 177 0.05 9.35 -19.29
CA ALA A 177 0.72 8.32 -20.06
C ALA A 177 -0.30 7.27 -20.50
N THR A 178 -0.40 7.01 -21.80
CA THR A 178 -1.27 6.02 -22.46
C THR A 178 -0.83 4.58 -22.21
N GLU A 179 0.44 4.36 -21.93
CA GLU A 179 1.00 3.08 -21.50
C GLU A 179 0.51 2.69 -20.12
N ASN A 180 0.06 1.43 -20.00
CA ASN A 180 -0.75 0.96 -18.87
C ASN A 180 -0.08 1.17 -17.51
N GLU A 181 1.24 1.14 -17.45
CA GLU A 181 1.99 1.23 -16.21
C GLU A 181 3.35 1.90 -16.45
N VAL A 182 3.64 2.94 -15.66
CA VAL A 182 5.00 3.50 -15.56
C VAL A 182 5.74 2.74 -14.47
N ILE A 183 6.88 2.12 -14.80
CA ILE A 183 7.71 1.45 -13.80
C ILE A 183 8.53 2.51 -13.07
N VAL A 184 8.21 2.71 -11.79
CA VAL A 184 9.01 3.53 -10.88
C VAL A 184 10.01 2.57 -10.23
N PRO A 185 11.35 2.81 -10.29
CA PRO A 185 12.37 1.95 -9.68
C PRO A 185 12.32 1.88 -8.13
N GLY A 186 11.30 2.47 -7.53
CA GLY A 186 11.05 2.47 -6.09
C GLY A 186 11.63 3.69 -5.40
N LEU A 187 10.98 4.09 -4.31
CA LEU A 187 11.42 5.24 -3.52
C LEU A 187 12.52 4.87 -2.51
N GLY A 188 12.89 3.58 -2.41
CA GLY A 188 13.90 3.12 -1.47
C GLY A 188 13.43 3.25 -0.02
N THR A 189 14.37 3.43 0.90
CA THR A 189 14.09 3.64 2.33
C THR A 189 14.14 5.11 2.75
N ASP A 190 14.47 6.01 1.83
CA ASP A 190 14.51 7.46 2.02
C ASP A 190 13.11 8.07 1.81
N ILE A 191 12.13 7.53 2.53
CA ILE A 191 10.75 7.97 2.47
C ILE A 191 10.36 8.47 3.85
N THR A 192 9.87 9.71 3.91
CA THR A 192 9.29 10.24 5.16
C THR A 192 7.78 10.03 5.18
N SER A 193 7.18 10.08 6.37
CA SER A 193 5.72 10.06 6.54
C SER A 193 4.99 11.17 5.77
N ARG A 194 5.70 12.24 5.37
CA ARG A 194 5.15 13.35 4.57
C ARG A 194 5.13 13.06 3.07
N ASP A 195 5.96 12.12 2.62
CA ASP A 195 6.08 11.75 1.21
C ASP A 195 5.03 10.71 0.81
N ILE A 196 4.51 9.94 1.78
CA ILE A 196 3.48 8.92 1.58
C ILE A 196 2.12 9.54 1.88
N ARG A 197 1.23 9.56 0.89
CA ARG A 197 -0.17 9.93 1.10
C ARG A 197 -1.10 8.82 0.63
N ALA A 198 -1.75 8.16 1.57
CA ALA A 198 -2.81 7.19 1.29
C ALA A 198 -4.12 7.95 1.01
N THR A 199 -4.74 7.74 -0.15
CA THR A 199 -6.00 8.41 -0.50
C THR A 199 -6.76 7.66 -1.58
N VAL A 200 -8.05 7.95 -1.73
CA VAL A 200 -8.87 7.45 -2.84
C VAL A 200 -8.83 8.47 -3.96
N LEU A 201 -8.35 8.04 -5.12
CA LEU A 201 -8.35 8.86 -6.33
C LEU A 201 -9.62 8.60 -7.14
N GLU A 202 -10.19 9.68 -7.68
CA GLU A 202 -11.24 9.60 -8.68
C GLU A 202 -10.60 9.83 -10.05
N ILE A 203 -10.53 8.75 -10.83
CA ILE A 203 -9.90 8.73 -12.15
C ILE A 203 -11.02 8.71 -13.20
N LEU A 204 -10.89 9.61 -14.18
CA LEU A 204 -11.74 9.74 -15.36
C LEU A 204 -11.13 9.03 -16.57
#